data_AF-A0A6N3BHY3-F1
#
_entry.id   AF-A0A6N3BHY3-F1
#
_cell.length_a   1.000
_cell.length_b   1.000
_cell.length_c   1.000
_cell.angle_alpha   90.00
_cell.angle_beta   90.00
_cell.angle_gamma   90.00
#
_symmetry.space_group_name_H-M   'P 1'
#
loop_
_entity.id
_entity.type
_entity.pdbx_description
1 polymer ?
#
loop_
_entity_poly.entity_id
_entity_poly.type
_entity_poly.pdbx_seq_one_letter_code
_entity_poly.pdbx_strand_id
1 'polypeptide(L)'
;MNHEELTKRRKELIDERAARLEEWRKLIQLEDRPPLAISLIGFILIAAGTVMVYLVEHPSIYEPMFLGGLALMLIGAAVFYNSKITVDGRFKRKQRLRTIVEELNEQIRDASQELGLPNPKIKFPKDHSKRKK
;
A
#
# COMPACT_ATOMS: atom_id res chain seq x y z
N MET A 1 4.53 38.89 6.00
CA MET A 1 3.36 38.31 5.33
C MET A 1 2.13 39.03 5.84
N ASN A 2 1.20 39.44 4.97
CA ASN A 2 0.00 40.16 5.40
C ASN A 2 -0.95 39.20 6.16
N HIS A 3 -1.76 39.70 7.08
CA HIS A 3 -2.65 38.88 7.91
C HIS A 3 -3.67 38.09 7.06
N GLU A 4 -4.15 38.69 5.97
CA GLU A 4 -5.01 38.05 4.97
C GLU A 4 -4.29 36.92 4.21
N GLU A 5 -3.02 37.10 3.86
CA GLU A 5 -2.21 36.09 3.18
C GLU A 5 -1.93 34.89 4.09
N LEU A 6 -1.63 35.14 5.37
CA LEU A 6 -1.47 34.09 6.39
C LEU A 6 -2.77 33.30 6.59
N THR A 7 -3.91 33.98 6.60
CA THR A 7 -5.22 33.35 6.76
C THR A 7 -5.58 32.47 5.56
N LYS A 8 -5.29 32.95 4.34
CA LYS A 8 -5.47 32.19 3.10
C LYS A 8 -4.56 30.96 3.06
N ARG A 9 -3.27 31.13 3.39
CA ARG A 9 -2.29 30.04 3.46
C ARG A 9 -2.67 28.98 4.50
N ARG A 10 -3.15 29.40 5.68
CA ARG A 10 -3.65 28.47 6.70
C ARG A 10 -4.83 27.65 6.20
N LYS A 11 -5.75 28.26 5.44
CA LYS A 11 -6.91 27.56 4.86
C LYS A 11 -6.47 26.54 3.81
N GLU A 12 -5.58 26.92 2.89
CA GLU A 12 -5.01 26.03 1.87
C GLU A 12 -4.30 24.82 2.51
N LEU A 13 -3.50 25.02 3.55
CA LEU A 13 -2.86 23.93 4.28
C LEU A 13 -3.87 22.98 4.95
N ILE A 14 -4.97 23.51 5.49
CA ILE A 14 -6.04 22.70 6.08
C ILE A 14 -6.75 21.87 5.02
N ASP A 15 -7.03 22.45 3.85
CA ASP A 15 -7.70 21.78 2.73
C ASP A 15 -6.79 20.69 2.13
N GLU A 16 -5.49 20.99 1.95
CA GLU A 16 -4.51 20.01 1.49
C GLU A 16 -4.38 18.85 2.48
N ARG A 17 -4.29 19.15 3.78
CA ARG A 17 -4.29 18.14 4.83
C ARG A 17 -5.55 17.26 4.79
N ALA A 18 -6.72 17.84 4.53
CA ALA A 18 -7.97 17.09 4.42
C ALA A 18 -7.94 16.12 3.22
N ALA A 19 -7.46 16.58 2.07
CA ALA A 19 -7.30 15.73 0.88
C ALA A 19 -6.35 14.55 1.15
N ARG A 20 -5.19 14.78 1.80
CA ARG A 20 -4.25 13.71 2.16
C ARG A 20 -4.82 12.73 3.17
N LEU A 21 -5.62 13.19 4.12
CA LEU A 21 -6.33 12.31 5.05
C LEU A 21 -7.38 11.46 4.35
N GLU A 22 -8.05 11.98 3.33
CA GLU A 22 -8.99 11.21 2.52
C GLU A 22 -8.28 10.14 1.66
N GLU A 23 -7.15 10.49 1.04
CA GLU A 23 -6.27 9.52 0.36
C GLU A 23 -5.84 8.39 1.31
N TRP A 24 -5.43 8.75 2.53
CA TRP A 24 -5.06 7.77 3.54
C TRP A 24 -6.24 6.89 3.96
N ARG A 25 -7.45 7.46 4.13
CA ARG A 25 -8.66 6.66 4.41
C ARG A 25 -8.96 5.66 3.31
N LYS A 26 -8.87 6.07 2.04
CA LYS A 26 -9.02 5.16 0.89
C LYS A 26 -8.00 4.03 0.93
N LEU A 27 -6.75 4.33 1.27
CA LEU A 27 -5.69 3.33 1.41
C LEU A 27 -5.86 2.39 2.63
N ILE A 28 -6.52 2.82 3.70
CA ILE A 28 -6.83 1.95 4.86
C ILE A 28 -7.99 1.01 4.56
N GLN A 29 -8.97 1.45 3.75
CA GLN A 29 -10.07 0.58 3.30
C GLN A 29 -9.57 -0.56 2.39
N LEU A 30 -8.47 -0.32 1.67
CA LEU A 30 -7.74 -1.36 0.94
C LEU A 30 -7.04 -2.28 1.94
N GLU A 31 -7.48 -3.55 2.01
CA GLU A 31 -6.98 -4.54 2.96
C GLU A 31 -5.45 -4.68 2.89
N ASP A 32 -4.77 -4.48 4.02
CA ASP A 32 -3.29 -4.49 4.14
C ASP A 32 -2.66 -5.87 3.95
N ARG A 33 -3.47 -6.91 3.82
CA ARG A 33 -2.98 -8.26 3.59
C ARG A 33 -2.92 -8.48 2.08
N PRO A 34 -1.88 -9.16 1.57
CA PRO A 34 -2.04 -9.80 0.28
C PRO A 34 -3.28 -10.68 0.42
N PRO A 35 -4.28 -10.59 -0.47
CA PRO A 35 -5.46 -11.44 -0.35
C PRO A 35 -4.95 -12.86 -0.22
N LEU A 36 -5.29 -13.53 0.88
CA LEU A 36 -4.84 -14.90 1.17
C LEU A 36 -5.13 -15.80 -0.04
N ALA A 37 -6.24 -15.52 -0.73
CA ALA A 37 -6.61 -16.09 -2.02
C ALA A 37 -5.53 -15.95 -3.11
N ILE A 38 -4.94 -14.77 -3.33
CA ILE A 38 -3.89 -14.55 -4.35
C ILE A 38 -2.61 -15.31 -3.99
N SER A 39 -2.22 -15.27 -2.71
CA SER A 39 -1.08 -16.04 -2.22
C SER A 39 -1.29 -17.55 -2.38
N LEU A 40 -2.51 -18.03 -2.12
CA LEU A 40 -2.90 -19.43 -2.27
C LEU A 40 -2.93 -19.85 -3.74
N ILE A 41 -3.45 -19.01 -4.64
CA ILE A 41 -3.44 -19.25 -6.09
C ILE A 41 -2.00 -19.41 -6.61
N GLY A 42 -1.10 -18.50 -6.21
CA GLY A 42 0.32 -18.62 -6.56
C GLY A 42 0.94 -19.94 -6.09
N PHE A 43 0.62 -20.36 -4.87
CA PHE A 43 1.10 -21.63 -4.31
C PHE A 43 0.55 -22.86 -5.05
N ILE A 44 -0.75 -22.86 -5.37
CA ILE A 44 -1.40 -23.94 -6.13
C ILE A 44 -0.77 -24.07 -7.51
N LEU A 45 -0.50 -22.96 -8.20
CA LEU A 45 0.15 -22.97 -9.52
C LEU A 45 1.57 -23.53 -9.46
N ILE A 46 2.36 -23.15 -8.44
CA ILE A 46 3.70 -23.71 -8.22
C ILE A 46 3.62 -25.21 -7.95
N ALA A 47 2.71 -25.65 -7.07
CA ALA A 47 2.54 -27.06 -6.75
C ALA A 47 2.12 -27.89 -7.97
N ALA A 48 1.14 -27.41 -8.74
CA ALA A 48 0.68 -28.07 -9.96
C ALA A 48 1.79 -28.17 -11.01
N GLY A 49 2.55 -27.09 -11.22
CA GLY A 49 3.69 -27.10 -12.13
C GLY A 49 4.81 -28.05 -11.67
N THR A 50 5.07 -28.11 -10.36
CA THR A 50 6.06 -29.04 -9.78
C THR A 50 5.66 -30.50 -10.01
N VAL A 51 4.38 -30.84 -9.82
CA VAL A 51 3.86 -32.19 -10.07
C VAL A 51 3.96 -32.54 -11.55
N MET A 52 3.59 -31.62 -12.46
CA MET A 52 3.72 -31.83 -13.90
C MET A 52 5.18 -32.10 -14.30
N VAL A 53 6.12 -31.30 -13.80
CA VAL A 53 7.55 -31.50 -14.09
C VAL A 53 8.07 -32.82 -13.53
N TYR A 54 7.62 -33.22 -12.33
CA TYR A 54 8.06 -34.45 -11.69
C TYR A 54 7.57 -35.72 -12.40
N LEU A 55 6.40 -35.68 -13.03
CA LEU A 55 5.81 -36.81 -13.75
C LEU A 55 6.42 -37.02 -15.15
N VAL A 56 7.28 -36.13 -15.61
CA VAL A 56 7.93 -36.22 -16.91
C VAL A 56 9.18 -37.12 -16.80
N GLU A 57 9.19 -38.21 -17.56
CA GLU A 57 10.31 -39.18 -17.56
C GLU A 57 11.60 -38.61 -18.19
N HIS A 58 11.49 -37.70 -19.16
CA HIS A 58 12.62 -37.16 -19.91
C HIS A 58 12.62 -35.62 -19.94
N PRO A 59 13.01 -34.94 -18.85
CA PRO A 59 12.91 -33.48 -18.75
C PRO A 59 13.66 -32.78 -19.90
N SER A 60 12.89 -32.25 -20.84
CA SER A 60 13.37 -31.58 -22.05
C SER A 60 12.50 -30.37 -22.36
N ILE A 61 13.12 -29.28 -22.82
CA ILE A 61 12.41 -28.06 -23.23
C ILE A 61 11.48 -28.27 -24.44
N TYR A 62 11.67 -29.36 -25.17
CA TYR A 62 10.82 -29.74 -26.30
C TYR A 62 9.61 -30.57 -25.85
N GLU A 63 9.60 -31.03 -24.60
CA GLU A 63 8.49 -31.78 -24.06
C GLU A 63 7.43 -30.83 -23.50
N PRO A 64 6.20 -30.84 -24.05
CA PRO A 64 5.20 -29.82 -23.77
C PRO A 64 4.74 -29.84 -22.31
N MET A 65 4.73 -31.00 -21.66
CA MET A 65 4.36 -31.13 -20.24
C MET A 65 5.41 -30.51 -19.32
N PHE A 66 6.70 -30.71 -19.62
CA PHE A 66 7.80 -30.12 -18.87
C PHE A 66 7.82 -28.59 -19.03
N LEU A 67 7.70 -28.10 -20.26
CA LEU A 67 7.65 -26.67 -20.54
C LEU A 67 6.41 -26.01 -19.90
N GLY A 68 5.25 -26.66 -19.98
CA GLY A 68 4.01 -26.20 -19.35
C GLY A 68 4.12 -26.14 -17.82
N GLY A 69 4.73 -27.16 -17.21
CA GLY A 69 4.98 -27.18 -15.76
C GLY A 69 5.91 -26.05 -15.31
N LEU A 70 7.01 -25.80 -16.03
CA LEU A 70 7.89 -24.66 -15.78
C LEU A 70 7.17 -23.31 -15.92
N ALA A 71 6.33 -23.15 -16.95
CA ALA A 71 5.54 -21.94 -17.15
C ALA A 71 4.57 -21.71 -15.97
N LEU A 72 3.88 -22.76 -15.51
CA LEU A 72 2.99 -22.68 -14.34
C LEU A 72 3.73 -22.28 -13.07
N MET A 73 4.92 -22.82 -12.83
CA MET A 73 5.76 -22.45 -11.68
C MET A 73 6.18 -20.97 -11.75
N LEU A 74 6.60 -20.49 -12.92
CA LEU A 74 6.98 -19.08 -13.12
C LEU A 74 5.80 -18.13 -12.94
N ILE A 75 4.63 -18.47 -13.48
CA ILE A 75 3.40 -17.67 -13.31
C ILE A 75 3.00 -17.64 -11.83
N GLY A 76 3.00 -18.81 -11.16
CA GLY A 76 2.69 -18.89 -9.73
C GLY A 76 3.64 -18.07 -8.86
N ALA A 77 4.94 -18.12 -9.16
CA ALA A 77 5.95 -17.29 -8.49
C ALA A 77 5.69 -15.79 -8.75
N ALA A 78 5.42 -15.38 -9.99
CA ALA A 78 5.14 -13.99 -10.33
C ALA A 78 3.89 -13.46 -9.60
N VAL A 79 2.79 -14.23 -9.56
CA VAL A 79 1.57 -13.89 -8.83
C VAL A 79 1.84 -13.71 -7.33
N PHE A 80 2.62 -14.63 -6.74
CA PHE A 80 2.98 -14.58 -5.32
C PHE A 80 3.86 -13.36 -4.98
N TYR A 81 4.89 -13.10 -5.78
CA TYR A 81 5.78 -11.95 -5.58
C TYR A 81 5.07 -10.61 -5.82
N ASN A 82 4.26 -10.49 -6.88
CA ASN A 82 3.48 -9.28 -7.14
C ASN A 82 2.50 -8.97 -6.00
N SER A 83 1.89 -10.00 -5.40
CA SER A 83 1.04 -9.84 -4.24
C SER A 83 1.78 -9.21 -3.06
N LYS A 84 3.02 -9.66 -2.78
CA LYS A 84 3.88 -9.07 -1.74
C LYS A 84 4.30 -7.63 -2.07
N ILE A 85 4.79 -7.38 -3.30
CA ILE A 85 5.24 -6.04 -3.72
C ILE A 85 4.10 -5.02 -3.63
N THR A 86 2.88 -5.42 -3.99
CA THR A 86 1.70 -4.54 -3.92
C THR A 86 1.35 -4.16 -2.48
N VAL A 87 1.56 -5.08 -1.53
CA VAL A 87 1.37 -4.81 -0.09
C VAL A 87 2.44 -3.88 0.44
N ASP A 88 3.71 -4.17 0.15
CA ASP A 88 4.84 -3.33 0.57
C ASP A 88 4.75 -1.92 -0.01
N GLY A 89 4.32 -1.79 -1.27
CA GLY A 89 4.07 -0.50 -1.91
C GLY A 89 2.98 0.31 -1.21
N ARG A 90 1.88 -0.34 -0.81
CA ARG A 90 0.80 0.30 -0.04
C ARG A 90 1.26 0.72 1.35
N PHE A 91 2.06 -0.10 2.03
CA PHE A 91 2.64 0.23 3.33
C PHE A 91 3.57 1.44 3.24
N LYS A 92 4.49 1.48 2.26
CA LYS A 92 5.36 2.64 2.02
C LYS A 92 4.56 3.89 1.70
N ARG A 93 3.48 3.78 0.91
CA ARG A 93 2.60 4.92 0.58
C ARG A 93 1.87 5.46 1.81
N LYS A 94 1.39 4.58 2.71
CA LYS A 94 0.82 4.98 4.01
C LYS A 94 1.84 5.71 4.88
N GLN A 95 3.09 5.22 4.95
CA GLN A 95 4.15 5.90 5.70
C GLN A 95 4.45 7.29 5.15
N ARG A 96 4.57 7.45 3.82
CA ARG A 96 4.78 8.78 3.21
C ARG A 96 3.63 9.75 3.50
N LEU A 97 2.39 9.29 3.37
CA LEU A 97 1.21 10.12 3.68
C LEU A 97 1.18 10.55 5.15
N ARG A 98 1.62 9.66 6.06
CA ARG A 98 1.77 10.02 7.47
C ARG A 98 2.76 11.14 7.67
N THR A 99 3.96 11.05 7.08
CA THR A 99 4.98 12.10 7.16
C THR A 99 4.46 13.42 6.60
N ILE A 100 3.80 13.41 5.43
CA ILE A 100 3.22 14.61 4.83
C ILE A 100 2.16 15.25 5.73
N VAL A 101 1.26 14.45 6.34
CA VAL A 101 0.23 14.99 7.23
C VAL A 101 0.83 15.54 8.53
N GLU A 102 1.89 14.91 9.06
CA GLU A 102 2.64 15.41 10.22
C GLU A 102 3.31 16.76 9.90
N GLU A 103 3.96 16.88 8.75
CA GLU A 103 4.58 18.13 8.28
C GLU A 103 3.55 19.24 8.04
N LEU A 104 2.44 18.95 7.36
CA LEU A 104 1.34 19.90 7.17
C LEU A 104 0.75 20.35 8.51
N ASN A 105 0.71 19.47 9.51
CA ASN A 105 0.22 19.83 10.84
C ASN A 105 1.18 20.77 11.59
N GLU A 106 2.49 20.61 11.42
CA GLU A 106 3.48 21.56 11.94
C GLU A 106 3.33 22.93 11.27
N GLN A 107 3.23 22.97 9.93
CA GLN A 107 3.03 24.22 9.20
C GLN A 107 1.71 24.93 9.58
N ILE A 108 0.63 24.18 9.79
CA ILE A 108 -0.64 24.73 10.28
C ILE A 108 -0.48 25.25 11.71
N ARG A 109 0.26 24.54 12.58
CA ARG A 109 0.51 24.98 13.97
C ARG A 109 1.26 26.31 13.98
N ASP A 110 2.31 26.43 13.18
CA ASP A 110 3.15 27.63 13.13
C ASP A 110 2.34 28.81 12.57
N ALA A 111 1.60 28.61 11.48
CA ALA A 111 0.68 29.62 10.96
C ALA A 111 -0.44 29.99 11.96
N SER A 112 -0.94 29.01 12.74
CA SER A 112 -1.93 29.26 13.80
C SER A 112 -1.34 30.07 14.96
N GLN A 113 -0.07 29.83 15.34
CA GLN A 113 0.62 30.59 16.38
C GLN A 113 0.85 32.03 15.94
N GLU A 114 1.30 32.25 14.69
CA GLU A 114 1.46 33.60 14.12
C GLU A 114 0.13 34.36 14.01
N LEU A 115 -0.98 33.65 13.79
CA LEU A 115 -2.33 34.22 13.71
C LEU A 115 -3.05 34.33 15.06
N GLY A 116 -2.49 33.78 16.16
CA GLY A 116 -3.18 33.67 17.44
C GLY A 116 -4.44 32.77 17.42
N LEU A 117 -4.56 31.90 16.42
CA LEU A 117 -5.74 31.05 16.20
C LEU A 117 -5.54 29.63 16.77
N PRO A 118 -6.59 29.01 17.32
CA PRO A 118 -6.49 27.65 17.85
C PRO A 118 -6.09 26.64 16.77
N ASN A 119 -5.19 25.72 17.14
CA ASN A 119 -4.74 24.66 16.25
C ASN A 119 -5.85 23.61 16.04
N PRO A 120 -6.31 23.36 14.81
CA PRO A 120 -7.35 22.36 14.55
C PRO A 120 -6.87 20.93 14.87
N LYS A 121 -7.57 20.25 15.81
CA LYS A 121 -7.29 18.87 16.20
C LYS A 121 -7.41 17.90 15.02
N ILE A 122 -6.39 17.06 14.81
CA ILE A 122 -6.40 15.99 13.81
C ILE A 122 -6.76 14.66 14.48
N LYS A 123 -7.62 13.88 13.82
CA LYS A 123 -7.78 12.45 14.10
C LYS A 123 -7.18 11.65 12.95
N PHE A 124 -6.02 11.05 13.19
CA PHE A 124 -5.47 10.08 12.24
C PHE A 124 -6.43 8.91 12.07
N PRO A 125 -6.68 8.45 10.83
CA PRO A 125 -7.49 7.27 10.61
C PRO A 125 -6.84 6.06 11.29
N LYS A 126 -7.64 5.30 12.04
CA LYS A 126 -7.14 4.14 12.79
C LYS A 126 -6.80 3.02 11.82
N ASP A 127 -5.55 2.59 11.86
CA ASP A 127 -5.10 1.43 11.11
C ASP A 127 -5.56 0.15 11.83
N HIS A 128 -6.58 -0.50 11.29
CA HIS A 128 -7.15 -1.73 11.86
C HIS A 128 -6.28 -2.97 11.62
N SER A 129 -5.24 -2.88 10.76
CA SER A 129 -4.34 -4.00 10.47
C SER A 129 -3.53 -4.46 11.70
N LYS A 130 -3.26 -3.55 12.64
CA LYS A 130 -2.51 -3.83 13.88
C LYS A 130 -3.32 -4.49 15.00
N ARG A 131 -4.64 -4.68 14.83
CA ARG A 131 -5.52 -5.18 15.90
C ARG A 131 -5.62 -6.70 16.02
N LYS A 132 -5.00 -7.47 15.12
CA LYS A 132 -4.95 -8.94 15.23
C LYS A 132 -3.52 -9.37 15.55
N LYS A 133 -3.15 -9.27 16.82
CA LYS A 133 -2.09 -10.09 17.42
C LYS A 133 -2.78 -11.25 18.14
#